data_AF-A0A3N5U2U3-F1
#
_entry.id   AF-A0A3N5U2U3-F1
#
_cell.length_a   1.000
_cell.length_b   1.000
_cell.length_c   1.000
_cell.angle_alpha   90.00
_cell.angle_beta   90.00
_cell.angle_gamma   90.00
#
_symmetry.space_group_name_H-M   'P 1'
#
loop_
_entity.id
_entity.type
_entity.pdbx_description
1 polymer ?
#
loop_
_entity_poly.entity_id
_entity_poly.type
_entity_poly.pdbx_seq_one_letter_code
_entity_poly.pdbx_strand_id
1 'polypeptide(L)'
;ALRLGRVGRKHDYPPYRAMGPVTKLEYESRQERYDEQLKRLLEIDPVGMSTEEKMNQLRRYREAQYELLMDAVYERRGWDANSIPTVEKLHELGIDFPEVLAVIEEAKKKV
;
A
#
# COMPACT_ATOMS: atom_id res chain seq x y z
N ALA A 1 11.20 16.72 3.75
CA ALA A 1 11.28 15.83 2.57
C ALA A 1 12.42 14.84 2.80
N LEU A 2 12.41 13.59 2.31
CA LEU A 2 13.57 12.70 2.58
C LEU A 2 14.84 13.31 1.97
N ARG A 3 14.80 13.69 0.68
CA ARG A 3 15.51 14.84 0.11
C ARG A 3 14.63 15.50 -0.94
N LEU A 4 14.01 14.68 -1.81
CA LEU A 4 13.11 15.11 -2.89
C LEU A 4 11.67 14.55 -2.76
N GLY A 5 11.32 13.92 -1.65
CA GLY A 5 10.04 13.24 -1.46
C GLY A 5 9.44 13.44 -0.08
N ARG A 6 8.40 12.69 0.28
CA ARG A 6 7.83 12.69 1.64
C ARG A 6 8.40 11.51 2.45
N VAL A 7 8.29 11.58 3.77
CA VAL A 7 8.82 10.55 4.67
C VAL A 7 7.65 9.80 5.30
N GLY A 8 7.73 8.47 5.31
CA GLY A 8 6.76 7.61 5.97
C GLY A 8 5.81 6.90 5.01
N ARG A 9 5.48 5.65 5.37
CA ARG A 9 4.55 4.76 4.66
C ARG A 9 3.24 5.40 4.24
N LYS A 10 2.71 6.33 5.05
CA LYS A 10 1.46 7.07 4.77
C LYS A 10 1.46 7.81 3.43
N HIS A 11 2.63 8.06 2.84
CA HIS A 11 2.76 8.74 1.55
C HIS A 11 2.94 7.79 0.37
N ASP A 12 3.08 6.49 0.63
CA ASP A 12 3.23 5.46 -0.40
C ASP A 12 1.88 4.84 -0.79
N TYR A 13 0.80 5.18 -0.08
CA TYR A 13 -0.56 4.79 -0.46
C TYR A 13 -0.99 5.45 -1.77
N PRO A 14 -1.55 4.68 -2.72
CA PRO A 14 -2.11 5.23 -3.94
C PRO A 14 -3.46 5.90 -3.65
N PRO A 15 -3.99 6.66 -4.62
CA PRO A 15 -5.33 7.23 -4.49
C PRO A 15 -6.39 6.16 -4.19
N TYR A 16 -7.38 6.49 -3.35
CA TYR A 16 -8.47 5.60 -2.95
C TYR A 16 -9.16 4.86 -4.13
N ARG A 17 -9.28 5.52 -5.28
CA ARG A 17 -9.86 4.98 -6.52
C ARG A 17 -9.05 3.84 -7.13
N ALA A 18 -7.73 3.79 -6.90
CA ALA A 18 -6.88 2.72 -7.39
C ALA A 18 -7.18 1.38 -6.69
N MET A 19 -7.72 1.42 -5.47
CA MET A 19 -8.04 0.24 -4.68
C MET A 19 -9.40 -0.38 -5.00
N GLY A 20 -10.25 0.28 -5.79
CA GLY A 20 -11.54 -0.29 -6.18
C GLY A 20 -12.62 0.73 -6.48
N PRO A 21 -13.83 0.26 -6.80
CA PRO A 21 -14.96 1.13 -7.13
C PRO A 21 -15.21 2.11 -5.98
N VAL A 22 -15.32 3.40 -6.33
CA VAL A 22 -15.53 4.48 -5.37
C VAL A 22 -17.01 4.68 -5.11
N THR A 23 -17.83 4.48 -6.15
CA THR A 23 -19.28 4.65 -6.09
C THR A 23 -20.01 3.35 -6.39
N LYS A 24 -21.27 3.28 -5.94
CA LYS A 24 -22.19 2.19 -6.26
C LYS A 24 -22.32 1.98 -7.78
N LEU A 25 -22.48 3.07 -8.53
CA LEU A 25 -22.60 3.04 -9.99
C LEU A 25 -21.37 2.40 -10.65
N GLU A 26 -20.16 2.70 -10.15
CA GLU A 26 -18.94 2.09 -10.67
C GLU A 26 -18.90 0.58 -10.42
N TYR A 27 -19.36 0.12 -9.25
CA TYR A 27 -19.50 -1.30 -8.95
C TYR A 27 -20.50 -1.96 -9.91
N GLU A 28 -21.72 -1.42 -9.98
CA GLU A 28 -22.83 -1.95 -10.78
C GLU A 28 -22.48 -1.99 -12.27
N SER A 29 -21.73 -0.99 -12.76
CA SER A 29 -21.28 -0.96 -14.17
C SER A 29 -20.37 -2.14 -14.56
N ARG A 30 -19.80 -2.84 -13.57
CA ARG A 30 -18.89 -3.98 -13.75
C ARG A 30 -19.20 -5.08 -12.74
N GLN A 31 -20.47 -5.27 -12.41
CA GLN A 31 -20.90 -6.14 -11.33
C GLN A 31 -20.35 -7.56 -11.46
N GLU A 32 -20.47 -8.17 -12.64
CA GLU A 32 -20.01 -9.55 -12.89
C GLU A 32 -18.53 -9.73 -12.50
N ARG A 33 -17.66 -8.78 -12.91
CA ARG A 33 -16.24 -8.80 -12.57
C ARG A 33 -16.00 -8.73 -11.06
N TYR A 34 -16.74 -7.89 -10.35
CA TYR A 34 -16.51 -7.71 -8.91
C TYR A 34 -17.14 -8.82 -8.08
N ASP A 35 -18.32 -9.32 -8.46
CA ASP A 35 -18.96 -10.50 -7.85
C ASP A 35 -18.06 -11.74 -8.04
N GLU A 36 -17.44 -11.93 -9.21
CA GLU A 36 -16.46 -13.01 -9.44
C GLU A 36 -15.24 -12.89 -8.52
N GLN A 37 -14.73 -11.68 -8.30
CA GLN A 37 -13.61 -11.45 -7.39
C GLN A 37 -13.96 -11.75 -5.94
N LEU A 38 -15.16 -11.40 -5.48
CA LEU A 38 -15.63 -11.77 -4.13
C LEU A 38 -15.64 -13.28 -3.95
N LYS A 39 -16.16 -14.02 -4.95
CA LYS A 39 -16.19 -15.49 -4.91
C LYS A 39 -14.79 -16.10 -4.96
N ARG A 40 -13.95 -15.69 -5.91
CA ARG A 40 -12.65 -16.33 -6.15
C ARG A 40 -11.58 -15.96 -5.13
N LEU A 41 -11.57 -14.70 -4.68
CA LEU A 41 -10.48 -14.17 -3.85
C LEU A 41 -10.84 -14.17 -2.36
N LEU A 42 -12.11 -13.95 -2.02
CA LEU A 42 -12.57 -13.87 -0.63
C LEU A 42 -13.45 -15.06 -0.23
N GLU A 43 -13.81 -15.94 -1.17
CA GLU A 43 -14.73 -17.06 -0.94
C GLU A 43 -16.10 -16.60 -0.39
N ILE A 44 -16.53 -15.39 -0.77
CA ILE A 44 -17.82 -14.79 -0.37
C ILE A 44 -18.83 -14.94 -1.50
N ASP A 45 -20.03 -15.45 -1.18
CA ASP A 45 -21.16 -15.41 -2.11
C ASP A 45 -21.86 -14.04 -2.05
N PRO A 46 -21.85 -13.24 -3.13
CA PRO A 46 -22.48 -11.93 -3.17
C PRO A 46 -24.01 -11.95 -3.22
N VAL A 47 -24.66 -13.11 -3.33
CA VAL A 47 -26.13 -13.21 -3.38
C VAL A 47 -26.74 -12.70 -2.07
N GLY A 48 -27.70 -11.77 -2.19
CA GLY A 48 -28.38 -11.16 -1.04
C GLY A 48 -27.63 -10.00 -0.36
N MET A 49 -26.39 -9.74 -0.73
CA MET A 49 -25.63 -8.58 -0.24
C MET A 49 -26.00 -7.30 -0.99
N SER A 50 -25.98 -6.16 -0.28
CA SER A 50 -26.04 -4.85 -0.90
C SER A 50 -24.76 -4.54 -1.69
N THR A 51 -24.85 -3.65 -2.68
CA THR A 51 -23.67 -3.21 -3.46
C THR A 51 -22.61 -2.59 -2.55
N GLU A 52 -23.03 -1.84 -1.53
CA GLU A 52 -22.18 -1.15 -0.57
C GLU A 52 -21.37 -2.14 0.29
N GLU A 53 -21.99 -3.21 0.76
CA GLU A 53 -21.30 -4.28 1.50
C GLU A 53 -20.28 -5.00 0.63
N LYS A 54 -20.65 -5.34 -0.61
CA LYS A 54 -19.77 -5.95 -1.60
C LYS A 54 -18.55 -5.08 -1.88
N MET A 55 -18.76 -3.77 -2.09
CA MET A 55 -17.70 -2.78 -2.28
C MET A 55 -16.76 -2.75 -1.08
N ASN A 56 -17.30 -2.73 0.14
CA ASN A 56 -16.51 -2.68 1.37
C ASN A 56 -15.63 -3.92 1.53
N GLN A 57 -16.19 -5.12 1.33
CA GLN A 57 -15.43 -6.38 1.42
C GLN A 57 -14.28 -6.42 0.41
N LEU A 58 -14.57 -6.11 -0.85
CA LEU A 58 -13.56 -6.12 -1.90
C LEU A 58 -12.45 -5.10 -1.64
N ARG A 59 -12.81 -3.90 -1.15
CA ARG A 59 -11.85 -2.85 -0.82
C ARG A 59 -10.96 -3.25 0.34
N ARG A 60 -11.53 -3.74 1.44
CA ARG A 60 -10.77 -4.21 2.61
C ARG A 60 -9.73 -5.25 2.21
N TYR A 61 -10.13 -6.22 1.38
CA TYR A 61 -9.21 -7.21 0.83
C TYR A 61 -8.07 -6.56 0.04
N ARG A 62 -8.38 -5.68 -0.90
CA ARG A 62 -7.36 -5.05 -1.76
C ARG A 62 -6.42 -4.13 -1.00
N GLU A 63 -6.92 -3.38 -0.02
CA GLU A 63 -6.11 -2.55 0.87
C GLU A 63 -5.15 -3.43 1.68
N ALA A 64 -5.64 -4.55 2.24
CA ALA A 64 -4.78 -5.51 2.94
C ALA A 64 -3.72 -6.14 2.02
N GLN A 65 -4.07 -6.49 0.77
CA GLN A 65 -3.09 -6.99 -0.21
C GLN A 65 -2.04 -5.92 -0.53
N TYR A 66 -2.42 -4.65 -0.55
CA TYR A 66 -1.47 -3.56 -0.79
C TYR A 66 -0.52 -3.35 0.39
N GLU A 67 -0.97 -3.53 1.63
CA GLU A 67 -0.08 -3.53 2.80
C GLU A 67 1.00 -4.61 2.67
N LEU A 68 0.60 -5.84 2.31
CA LEU A 68 1.54 -6.95 2.11
C LEU A 68 2.52 -6.68 0.97
N LEU A 69 2.04 -6.07 -0.11
CA LEU A 69 2.90 -5.64 -1.22
C LEU A 69 3.94 -4.62 -0.75
N MET A 70 3.54 -3.61 0.02
CA MET A 70 4.47 -2.60 0.56
C MET A 70 5.52 -3.25 1.45
N ASP A 71 5.11 -4.15 2.35
CA ASP A 71 6.04 -4.85 3.25
C ASP A 71 7.08 -5.64 2.46
N ALA A 72 6.64 -6.44 1.49
CA ALA A 72 7.54 -7.21 0.62
C ALA A 72 8.48 -6.32 -0.20
N VAL A 73 8.02 -5.16 -0.66
CA VAL A 73 8.84 -4.20 -1.42
C VAL A 73 9.88 -3.54 -0.52
N TYR A 74 9.52 -3.13 0.69
CA TYR A 74 10.45 -2.51 1.64
C TYR A 74 11.54 -3.49 2.05
N GLU A 75 11.15 -4.71 2.43
CA GLU A 75 12.09 -5.77 2.77
C GLU A 75 13.07 -6.02 1.62
N ARG A 76 12.57 -6.23 0.40
CA ARG A 76 13.40 -6.46 -0.79
C ARG A 76 14.35 -5.30 -1.08
N ARG A 77 13.97 -4.07 -0.76
CA ARG A 77 14.80 -2.87 -0.95
C ARG A 77 15.79 -2.63 0.19
N GLY A 78 15.70 -3.37 1.29
CA GLY A 78 16.47 -3.11 2.51
C GLY A 78 16.00 -1.85 3.22
N TRP A 79 14.69 -1.60 3.22
CA TRP A 79 14.04 -0.46 3.88
C TRP A 79 13.27 -0.94 5.10
N ASP A 80 13.03 -0.03 6.05
CA ASP A 80 12.18 -0.29 7.20
C ASP A 80 10.67 -0.16 6.86
N ALA A 81 9.81 -0.48 7.83
CA ALA A 81 8.36 -0.44 7.68
C ALA A 81 7.79 0.97 7.39
N ASN A 82 8.60 2.02 7.60
CA ASN A 82 8.26 3.41 7.35
C ASN A 82 8.79 3.91 6.01
N SER A 83 9.24 3.01 5.12
CA SER A 83 9.77 3.35 3.79
C SER A 83 11.08 4.15 3.86
N ILE A 84 11.89 3.90 4.88
CA ILE A 84 13.20 4.54 5.07
C ILE A 84 14.32 3.50 4.81
N PRO A 85 15.31 3.79 3.94
CA PRO A 85 16.45 2.91 3.75
C PRO A 85 17.21 2.63 5.05
N THR A 86 17.58 1.37 5.27
CA THR A 86 18.41 0.97 6.42
C THR A 86 19.87 1.40 6.23
N VAL A 87 20.60 1.56 7.34
CA VAL A 87 22.03 1.96 7.29
C VAL A 87 22.85 0.85 6.63
N GLU A 88 22.51 -0.40 6.91
CA GLU A 88 23.09 -1.59 6.30
C GLU A 88 22.96 -1.53 4.77
N LYS A 89 21.79 -1.14 4.27
CA LYS A 89 21.59 -0.98 2.83
C LYS A 89 22.41 0.15 2.24
N LEU A 90 22.56 1.27 2.94
CA LEU A 90 23.41 2.38 2.47
C LEU A 90 24.88 1.98 2.40
N HIS A 91 25.35 1.20 3.38
CA HIS A 91 26.71 0.67 3.40
C HIS A 91 26.97 -0.31 2.25
N GLU A 92 26.04 -1.25 2.01
CA GLU A 92 26.09 -2.17 0.87
C GLU A 92 26.21 -1.43 -0.48
N LEU A 93 25.53 -0.29 -0.59
CA LEU A 93 25.53 0.55 -1.79
C LEU A 93 26.73 1.53 -1.86
N GLY A 94 27.55 1.63 -0.82
CA GLY A 94 28.69 2.56 -0.75
C GLY A 94 28.30 4.04 -0.72
N ILE A 95 27.13 4.36 -0.16
CA ILE A 95 26.58 5.73 -0.09
C ILE A 95 26.27 6.17 1.34
N ASP A 96 26.85 5.51 2.33
CA ASP A 96 26.75 5.77 3.76
C ASP A 96 27.55 7.01 4.21
N PHE A 97 27.62 8.04 3.37
CA PHE A 97 28.28 9.31 3.69
C PHE A 97 27.61 9.97 4.92
N PRO A 98 28.37 10.71 5.75
CA PRO A 98 27.82 11.34 6.96
C PRO A 98 26.56 12.20 6.72
N GLU A 99 26.51 12.92 5.59
CA GLU A 99 25.37 13.76 5.21
C GLU A 99 24.15 12.96 4.72
N VAL A 100 24.33 11.71 4.29
CA VAL A 100 23.23 10.79 3.94
C VAL A 100 22.70 10.14 5.20
N LEU A 101 23.57 9.70 6.10
CA LEU A 101 23.17 9.15 7.41
C LEU A 101 22.40 10.18 8.23
N ALA A 102 22.83 11.44 8.24
CA ALA A 102 22.12 12.54 8.90
C ALA A 102 20.67 12.71 8.39
N VAL A 103 20.47 12.53 7.07
CA VAL A 103 19.13 12.59 6.46
C VAL A 103 18.25 11.43 6.93
N ILE A 104 18.79 10.21 7.02
CA ILE A 104 18.06 9.04 7.54
C ILE A 104 17.65 9.27 8.99
N GLU A 105 18.55 9.78 9.83
CA GLU A 105 18.25 10.09 11.23
C GLU A 105 17.18 11.18 11.38
N GLU A 106 17.23 12.22 10.55
CA GLU A 106 16.17 13.24 10.55
C GLU A 106 14.83 12.67 10.08
N ALA A 107 14.83 11.76 9.11
CA ALA A 107 13.64 11.10 8.60
C ALA A 107 12.95 10.25 9.67
N LYS A 108 13.72 9.44 10.41
CA LYS A 108 13.21 8.59 11.49
C LYS A 108 12.53 9.38 12.60
N LYS A 109 12.92 10.63 12.83
CA LYS A 109 12.28 11.52 13.83
C LYS A 109 10.91 12.06 13.40
N LYS A 110 10.54 11.91 12.13
CA LYS A 110 9.32 12.50 11.53
C LYS A 110 8.20 11.49 11.30
N VAL A 111 8.45 10.21 11.56
CA VAL A 111 7.51 9.10 11.38
C VAL A 111 6.96 8.62 12.69
#